data_AF-A0A8T6Y2R2-F1
#
_entry.id   AF-A0A8T6Y2R2-F1
#
_cell.length_a   1.000
_cell.length_b   1.000
_cell.length_c   1.000
_cell.angle_alpha   90.00
_cell.angle_beta   90.00
_cell.angle_gamma   90.00
#
_symmetry.space_group_name_H-M   'P 1'
#
loop_
_entity.id
_entity.type
_entity.pdbx_description
1 polymer ?
#
loop_
_entity_poly.entity_id
_entity_poly.type
_entity_poly.pdbx_seq_one_letter_code
_entity_poly.pdbx_strand_id
1 'polypeptide(L)'
;QLVNFATRSESRSRLEAMTWGARHQERVVVSHERLDQRSTFLTARNGTIDLHTGGLMPHQRDDLITRFCPVTYDPKAEAPLFEAFLDTTFQGDRELIEFVQRALGYSMTGSTEERVFFIAYGGGKNGKSTLLNLIAQVLGDYATNTPTETLMEKRFDGGPSNDIARLRGVRLVTAFEGSEGKRLAESMIKQLTGGDPIT
;
A
#
# COMPACT_ATOMS: atom_id res chain seq x y z
N GLN A 1 12.21 -47.49 -9.83
CA GLN A 1 10.94 -47.00 -10.43
C GLN A 1 10.70 -45.51 -10.16
N LEU A 2 10.85 -45.03 -8.91
CA LEU A 2 10.71 -43.60 -8.57
C LEU A 2 11.71 -42.66 -9.28
N VAL A 3 12.99 -43.05 -9.40
CA VAL A 3 14.01 -42.23 -10.08
C VAL A 3 13.66 -42.01 -11.56
N ASN A 4 13.31 -43.07 -12.29
CA ASN A 4 12.88 -42.97 -13.68
C ASN A 4 11.57 -42.19 -13.84
N PHE A 5 10.68 -42.20 -12.84
CA PHE A 5 9.49 -41.36 -12.85
C PHE A 5 9.86 -39.88 -12.70
N ALA A 6 10.71 -39.54 -11.71
CA ALA A 6 11.18 -38.18 -11.43
C ALA A 6 11.84 -37.55 -12.66
N THR A 7 12.82 -38.23 -13.26
CA THR A 7 13.53 -37.74 -14.46
C THR A 7 12.59 -37.56 -15.64
N ARG A 8 11.56 -38.40 -15.78
CA ARG A 8 10.57 -38.25 -16.87
C ARG A 8 9.57 -37.14 -16.59
N SER A 9 9.17 -36.90 -15.33
CA SER A 9 8.25 -35.81 -14.96
C SER A 9 8.85 -34.41 -15.17
N GLU A 10 10.18 -34.30 -15.22
CA GLU A 10 10.89 -33.04 -15.50
C GLU A 10 10.88 -32.64 -16.99
N SER A 11 10.39 -33.50 -17.89
CA SER A 11 10.32 -33.12 -19.31
C SER A 11 9.37 -31.95 -19.51
N ARG A 12 9.75 -30.99 -20.36
CA ARG A 12 8.95 -29.80 -20.67
C ARG A 12 7.48 -30.11 -20.96
N SER A 13 7.22 -31.12 -21.79
CA SER A 13 5.86 -31.55 -22.14
C SER A 13 5.03 -32.01 -20.93
N ARG A 14 5.65 -32.63 -19.92
CA ARG A 14 4.96 -33.07 -18.70
C ARG A 14 4.78 -31.93 -17.71
N LEU A 15 5.74 -31.01 -17.63
CA LEU A 15 5.58 -29.77 -16.86
C LEU A 15 4.47 -28.89 -17.46
N GLU A 16 4.38 -28.78 -18.79
CA GLU A 16 3.28 -28.09 -19.48
C GLU A 16 1.93 -28.77 -19.25
N ALA A 17 1.86 -30.10 -19.32
CA ALA A 17 0.63 -30.84 -19.01
C ALA A 17 0.22 -30.68 -17.53
N MET A 18 1.18 -30.67 -16.61
CA MET A 18 0.94 -30.45 -15.18
C MET A 18 0.41 -29.04 -14.90
N THR A 19 1.06 -28.00 -15.44
CA THR A 19 0.58 -26.61 -15.27
C THR A 19 -0.78 -26.41 -15.93
N TRP A 20 -1.00 -27.01 -17.11
CA TRP A 20 -2.30 -26.99 -17.79
C TRP A 20 -3.41 -27.68 -16.98
N GLY A 21 -3.12 -28.80 -16.32
CA GLY A 21 -4.06 -29.49 -15.45
C GLY A 21 -4.32 -28.72 -14.15
N ALA A 22 -3.29 -28.07 -13.61
CA ALA A 22 -3.37 -27.31 -12.36
C ALA A 22 -4.13 -25.98 -12.51
N ARG A 23 -4.07 -25.33 -13.69
CA ARG A 23 -4.69 -24.00 -13.91
C ARG A 23 -6.22 -23.95 -13.80
N HIS A 24 -6.89 -25.08 -13.62
CA HIS A 24 -8.34 -25.16 -13.37
C HIS A 24 -8.65 -25.79 -12.01
N GLN A 25 -7.64 -26.14 -11.21
CA GLN A 25 -7.86 -26.69 -9.88
C GLN A 25 -8.04 -25.55 -8.89
N GLU A 26 -9.20 -25.51 -8.22
CA GLU A 26 -9.52 -24.50 -7.19
C GLU A 26 -8.51 -24.46 -6.04
N ARG A 27 -7.82 -25.57 -5.77
CA ARG A 27 -6.76 -25.63 -4.74
C ARG A 27 -5.47 -24.90 -5.12
N VAL A 28 -5.27 -24.63 -6.41
CA VAL A 28 -4.05 -24.02 -6.95
C VAL A 28 -4.32 -22.59 -7.43
N VAL A 29 -5.54 -22.33 -7.88
CA VAL A 29 -5.92 -21.05 -8.50
C VAL A 29 -6.63 -20.16 -7.49
N VAL A 30 -6.12 -18.93 -7.35
CA VAL A 30 -6.79 -17.85 -6.64
C VAL A 30 -6.99 -16.68 -7.59
N SER A 31 -8.21 -16.15 -7.65
CA SER A 31 -8.48 -14.91 -8.41
C SER A 31 -7.73 -13.74 -7.76
N HIS A 32 -7.13 -12.87 -8.57
CA HIS A 32 -6.53 -11.62 -8.10
C HIS A 32 -7.52 -10.72 -7.36
N GLU A 33 -8.82 -10.87 -7.61
CA GLU A 33 -9.86 -10.13 -6.89
C GLU A 33 -9.94 -10.57 -5.43
N ARG A 34 -9.63 -11.84 -5.12
CA ARG A 34 -9.68 -12.40 -3.75
C ARG A 34 -8.48 -12.03 -2.89
N LEU A 35 -7.40 -11.57 -3.51
CA LEU A 35 -6.19 -11.16 -2.81
C LEU A 35 -6.40 -9.77 -2.19
N ASP A 36 -5.86 -9.58 -0.98
CA ASP A 36 -5.83 -8.28 -0.29
C ASP A 36 -7.20 -7.59 -0.09
N GLN A 37 -8.30 -8.35 -0.06
CA GLN A 37 -9.65 -7.80 0.14
C GLN A 37 -9.92 -7.26 1.54
N ARG A 38 -9.12 -7.67 2.55
CA ARG A 38 -9.32 -7.29 3.95
C ARG A 38 -8.58 -5.99 4.27
N SER A 39 -9.17 -4.86 3.89
CA SER A 39 -8.64 -3.50 4.13
C SER A 39 -8.40 -3.21 5.62
N THR A 40 -9.23 -3.76 6.49
CA THR A 40 -9.18 -3.57 7.94
C THR A 40 -8.07 -4.38 8.62
N PHE A 41 -7.40 -5.28 7.89
CA PHE A 41 -6.29 -6.08 8.40
C PHE A 41 -4.96 -5.55 7.90
N LEU A 42 -3.97 -5.45 8.79
CA LEU A 42 -2.61 -5.02 8.47
C LEU A 42 -1.61 -6.07 8.93
N THR A 43 -0.90 -6.69 7.99
CA THR A 43 0.05 -7.77 8.32
C THR A 43 1.39 -7.18 8.77
N ALA A 44 1.91 -7.61 9.91
CA ALA A 44 3.23 -7.27 10.47
C ALA A 44 4.08 -8.53 10.71
N ARG A 45 5.35 -8.41 11.10
CA ARG A 45 6.27 -9.56 11.29
C ARG A 45 5.76 -10.68 12.20
N ASN A 46 4.95 -10.33 13.19
CA ASN A 46 4.50 -11.22 14.26
C ASN A 46 3.01 -11.57 14.17
N GLY A 47 2.31 -11.18 13.11
CA GLY A 47 0.89 -11.51 12.95
C GLY A 47 0.13 -10.51 12.09
N THR A 48 -1.18 -10.68 12.05
CA THR A 48 -2.11 -9.79 11.37
C THR A 48 -2.83 -8.94 12.41
N ILE A 49 -2.77 -7.62 12.26
CA ILE A 49 -3.40 -6.65 13.14
C ILE A 49 -4.80 -6.36 12.61
N ASP A 50 -5.82 -6.47 13.45
CA ASP A 50 -7.14 -5.91 13.17
C ASP A 50 -7.14 -4.43 13.53
N LEU A 51 -7.27 -3.56 12.53
CA LEU A 51 -7.20 -2.11 12.69
C LEU A 51 -8.40 -1.52 13.46
N HIS A 52 -9.52 -2.26 13.60
CA HIS A 52 -10.65 -1.80 14.42
C HIS A 52 -10.38 -1.98 15.91
N THR A 53 -9.69 -3.06 16.28
CA THR A 53 -9.50 -3.46 17.68
C THR A 53 -8.09 -3.21 18.18
N GLY A 54 -7.11 -3.06 17.28
CA GLY A 54 -5.68 -3.12 17.59
C GLY A 54 -5.20 -4.52 17.97
N GLY A 55 -6.05 -5.54 17.82
CA GLY A 55 -5.73 -6.91 18.20
C GLY A 55 -4.75 -7.58 17.25
N LEU A 56 -3.74 -8.25 17.80
CA LEU A 56 -2.80 -9.07 17.02
C LEU A 56 -3.27 -10.52 16.96
N MET A 57 -3.41 -11.05 15.74
CA MET A 57 -3.78 -12.44 15.47
C MET A 57 -2.65 -13.18 14.74
N PRO A 58 -2.53 -14.51 14.89
CA PRO A 58 -1.62 -15.30 14.08
C PRO A 58 -1.96 -15.17 12.59
N HIS A 59 -0.95 -15.23 11.72
CA HIS A 59 -1.16 -15.25 10.28
C HIS A 59 -2.05 -16.41 9.85
N GLN A 60 -3.03 -16.13 8.98
CA GLN A 60 -3.87 -17.14 8.35
C GLN A 60 -3.69 -17.08 6.83
N ARG A 61 -3.39 -18.21 6.21
CA ARG A 61 -3.26 -18.31 4.74
C ARG A 61 -4.57 -17.99 4.04
N ASP A 62 -5.69 -18.33 4.67
CA ASP A 62 -7.04 -18.11 4.15
C ASP A 62 -7.45 -16.63 4.13
N ASP A 63 -6.70 -15.75 4.80
CA ASP A 63 -6.91 -14.30 4.70
C ASP A 63 -6.49 -13.75 3.33
N LEU A 64 -5.67 -14.50 2.56
CA LEU A 64 -5.22 -14.14 1.21
C LEU A 64 -4.58 -12.75 1.11
N ILE A 65 -3.92 -12.32 2.19
CA ILE A 65 -3.18 -11.05 2.23
C ILE A 65 -1.76 -11.30 1.70
N THR A 66 -1.38 -10.55 0.67
CA THR A 66 -0.08 -10.64 0.00
C THR A 66 0.86 -9.49 0.35
N ARG A 67 0.35 -8.49 1.07
CA ARG A 67 1.06 -7.30 1.52
C ARG A 67 1.51 -7.41 2.98
N PHE A 68 2.60 -6.73 3.32
CA PHE A 68 3.24 -6.87 4.62
C PHE A 68 4.00 -5.60 5.07
N CYS A 69 3.87 -5.29 6.37
CA CYS A 69 4.67 -4.30 7.07
C CYS A 69 5.93 -4.95 7.68
N PRO A 70 7.14 -4.45 7.40
CA PRO A 70 8.41 -5.06 7.83
C PRO A 70 8.77 -4.76 9.29
N VAL A 71 7.78 -4.52 10.15
CA VAL A 71 7.94 -4.18 11.56
C VAL A 71 7.31 -5.24 12.46
N THR A 72 7.74 -5.34 13.71
CA THR A 72 7.07 -6.13 14.74
C THR A 72 6.07 -5.24 15.46
N TYR A 73 4.80 -5.64 15.52
CA TYR A 73 3.77 -4.89 16.21
C TYR A 73 3.80 -5.16 17.71
N ASP A 74 3.89 -4.10 18.49
CA ASP A 74 3.71 -4.13 19.94
C ASP A 74 2.72 -3.02 20.33
N PRO A 75 1.53 -3.35 20.85
CA PRO A 75 0.53 -2.36 21.23
C PRO A 75 0.96 -1.50 22.43
N LYS A 76 2.05 -1.86 23.12
CA LYS A 76 2.62 -1.11 24.23
C LYS A 76 3.91 -0.38 23.85
N ALA A 77 4.31 -0.40 22.58
CA ALA A 77 5.50 0.31 22.14
C ALA A 77 5.33 1.82 22.32
N GLU A 78 6.34 2.44 22.92
CA GLU A 78 6.47 3.89 23.00
C GLU A 78 7.32 4.41 21.84
N ALA A 79 7.06 5.64 21.40
CA ALA A 79 7.81 6.25 20.30
C ALA A 79 8.27 7.68 20.65
N PRO A 80 9.05 7.89 21.72
CA PRO A 80 9.38 9.22 22.24
C PRO A 80 10.10 10.12 21.22
N LEU A 81 10.96 9.54 20.37
CA LEU A 81 11.61 10.29 19.29
C LEU A 81 10.63 10.73 18.20
N PHE A 82 9.63 9.90 17.89
CA PHE A 82 8.60 10.23 16.92
C PHE A 82 7.66 11.31 17.47
N GLU A 83 7.25 11.18 18.73
CA GLU A 83 6.43 12.17 19.43
C GLU A 83 7.14 13.53 19.50
N ALA A 84 8.42 13.54 19.89
CA ALA A 84 9.23 14.76 19.90
C ALA A 84 9.42 15.36 18.50
N PHE A 85 9.58 14.52 17.47
CA PHE A 85 9.65 14.95 16.08
C PHE A 85 8.35 15.63 15.63
N LEU A 86 7.18 15.08 15.96
CA LEU A 86 5.88 15.69 15.64
C LEU A 86 5.73 17.03 16.37
N ASP A 87 6.01 17.06 17.67
CA ASP A 87 5.91 18.29 18.47
C ASP A 87 6.82 19.40 17.92
N THR A 88 8.07 19.06 17.57
CA THR A 88 9.02 20.02 16.96
C THR A 88 8.56 20.47 15.57
N THR A 89 8.11 19.54 14.72
CA THR A 89 7.74 19.82 13.32
C THR A 89 6.51 20.70 13.23
N PHE A 90 5.54 20.49 14.11
CA PHE A 90 4.28 21.20 14.16
C PHE A 90 4.25 22.27 15.26
N GLN A 91 5.41 22.62 15.84
CA GLN A 91 5.56 23.70 16.84
C GLN A 91 4.61 23.56 18.05
N GLY A 92 4.36 22.32 18.47
CA GLY A 92 3.44 22.00 19.57
C GLY A 92 1.95 22.18 19.25
N ASP A 93 1.58 22.43 17.98
CA ASP A 93 0.18 22.50 17.55
C ASP A 93 -0.47 21.11 17.66
N ARG A 94 -1.19 20.90 18.76
CA ARG A 94 -1.81 19.61 19.08
C ARG A 94 -2.94 19.24 18.12
N GLU A 95 -3.73 20.22 17.68
CA GLU A 95 -4.82 19.97 16.74
C GLU A 95 -4.29 19.50 15.39
N LEU A 96 -3.22 20.15 14.90
CA LEU A 96 -2.56 19.75 13.67
C LEU A 96 -1.88 18.38 13.79
N ILE A 97 -1.21 18.10 14.90
CA ILE A 97 -0.59 16.78 15.16
C ILE A 97 -1.66 15.67 15.14
N GLU A 98 -2.76 15.86 15.86
CA GLU A 98 -3.87 14.89 15.91
C GLU A 98 -4.52 14.72 14.53
N PHE A 99 -4.69 15.80 13.77
CA PHE A 99 -5.18 15.71 12.40
C PHE A 99 -4.24 14.91 11.49
N VAL A 100 -2.94 15.17 11.54
CA VAL A 100 -1.94 14.45 10.74
C VAL A 100 -1.91 12.97 11.11
N GLN A 101 -1.94 12.63 12.40
CA GLN A 101 -2.01 11.24 12.85
C GLN A 101 -3.29 10.55 12.37
N ARG A 102 -4.44 11.23 12.42
CA ARG A 102 -5.71 10.70 11.85
C ARG A 102 -5.61 10.49 10.34
N ALA A 103 -5.04 11.43 9.59
CA ALA A 103 -4.86 11.30 8.14
C ALA A 103 -3.96 10.11 7.79
N LEU A 104 -2.86 9.92 8.53
CA LEU A 104 -1.97 8.77 8.38
C LEU A 104 -2.69 7.47 8.73
N GLY A 105 -3.37 7.40 9.89
CA GLY A 105 -4.14 6.24 10.32
C GLY A 105 -5.25 5.85 9.34
N TYR A 106 -5.99 6.83 8.82
CA TYR A 106 -6.98 6.63 7.76
C TYR A 106 -6.33 6.04 6.51
N SER A 107 -5.18 6.58 6.10
CA SER A 107 -4.42 6.06 4.95
C SER A 107 -4.01 4.59 5.16
N MET A 108 -3.67 4.16 6.38
CA MET A 108 -3.31 2.75 6.67
C MET A 108 -4.47 1.76 6.47
N THR A 109 -5.72 2.23 6.49
CA THR A 109 -6.89 1.37 6.23
C THR A 109 -7.03 1.06 4.73
N GLY A 110 -6.50 1.91 3.86
CA GLY A 110 -6.75 1.83 2.41
C GLY A 110 -8.20 2.18 2.02
N SER A 111 -9.01 2.72 2.94
CA SER A 111 -10.36 3.19 2.64
C SER A 111 -10.30 4.47 1.80
N THR A 112 -11.20 4.57 0.83
CA THR A 112 -11.46 5.78 0.03
C THR A 112 -12.83 6.39 0.32
N GLU A 113 -13.52 5.93 1.38
CA GLU A 113 -14.88 6.36 1.73
C GLU A 113 -15.01 7.88 1.93
N GLU A 114 -14.00 8.52 2.53
CA GLU A 114 -13.98 9.98 2.76
C GLU A 114 -13.71 10.78 1.47
N ARG A 115 -13.25 10.12 0.40
CA ARG A 115 -12.92 10.75 -0.90
C ARG A 115 -11.99 11.97 -0.78
N VAL A 116 -11.03 11.87 0.15
CA VAL A 116 -10.07 12.94 0.45
C VAL A 116 -8.72 12.72 -0.23
N PHE A 117 -8.04 13.83 -0.53
CA PHE A 117 -6.67 13.85 -0.98
C PHE A 117 -5.87 14.78 -0.06
N PHE A 118 -4.84 14.24 0.60
CA PHE A 118 -4.04 15.02 1.56
C PHE A 118 -2.88 15.74 0.87
N ILE A 119 -2.84 17.05 1.01
CA ILE A 119 -1.72 17.88 0.53
C ILE A 119 -0.91 18.34 1.74
N ALA A 120 0.29 17.79 1.88
CA ALA A 120 1.23 18.22 2.91
C ALA A 120 1.91 19.54 2.48
N TYR A 121 1.29 20.67 2.82
CA TYR A 121 1.77 22.00 2.46
C TYR A 121 2.69 22.61 3.53
N GLY A 122 3.64 23.43 3.11
CA GLY A 122 4.48 24.26 3.98
C GLY A 122 5.85 24.52 3.37
N GLY A 123 6.67 25.34 4.03
CA GLY A 123 8.05 25.61 3.60
C GLY A 123 8.90 24.34 3.43
N GLY A 124 9.94 24.45 2.62
CA GLY A 124 10.94 23.39 2.45
C GLY A 124 11.69 23.12 3.77
N LYS A 125 12.19 21.89 3.94
CA LYS A 125 12.96 21.43 5.11
C LYS A 125 12.19 21.39 6.45
N ASN A 126 10.85 21.36 6.42
CA ASN A 126 10.01 21.25 7.62
C ASN A 126 9.59 19.80 7.95
N GLY A 127 10.46 18.81 7.75
CA GLY A 127 10.18 17.42 8.17
C GLY A 127 9.11 16.63 7.40
N LYS A 128 8.34 17.24 6.48
CA LYS A 128 7.28 16.56 5.70
C LYS A 128 7.73 15.28 5.01
N SER A 129 8.81 15.36 4.22
CA SER A 129 9.34 14.19 3.52
C SER A 129 9.91 13.16 4.50
N THR A 130 10.49 13.61 5.62
CA THR A 130 10.96 12.72 6.68
C THR A 130 9.80 11.93 7.30
N LEU A 131 8.69 12.60 7.63
CA LEU A 131 7.48 11.97 8.15
C LEU A 131 6.92 10.93 7.16
N LEU A 132 6.69 11.34 5.91
CA LEU A 132 6.12 10.46 4.90
C LEU A 132 7.03 9.26 4.59
N ASN A 133 8.34 9.46 4.55
CA ASN A 133 9.31 8.37 4.36
C ASN A 133 9.34 7.40 5.55
N LEU A 134 9.25 7.92 6.78
CA LEU A 134 9.18 7.08 7.98
C LEU A 134 7.94 6.19 7.95
N ILE A 135 6.76 6.77 7.68
CA ILE A 135 5.52 6.01 7.63
C ILE A 135 5.53 5.01 6.46
N ALA A 136 6.07 5.39 5.30
CA ALA A 136 6.22 4.47 4.17
C ALA A 136 7.12 3.27 4.53
N GLN A 137 8.20 3.48 5.28
CA GLN A 137 9.06 2.38 5.76
C GLN A 137 8.35 1.46 6.75
N VAL A 138 7.53 2.03 7.65
CA VAL A 138 6.70 1.23 8.57
C VAL A 138 5.67 0.39 7.81
N LEU A 139 5.03 0.99 6.80
CA LEU A 139 4.01 0.33 6.00
C LEU A 139 4.55 -0.69 4.99
N GLY A 140 5.82 -0.58 4.58
CA GLY A 140 6.45 -1.53 3.66
C GLY A 140 5.67 -1.66 2.36
N ASP A 141 5.21 -2.89 2.06
CA ASP A 141 4.52 -3.19 0.81
C ASP A 141 3.19 -2.44 0.65
N TYR A 142 2.63 -1.90 1.73
CA TYR A 142 1.42 -1.08 1.70
C TYR A 142 1.68 0.38 1.32
N ALA A 143 2.94 0.79 1.15
CA ALA A 143 3.29 2.14 0.72
C ALA A 143 4.09 2.13 -0.58
N THR A 144 3.88 3.15 -1.41
CA THR A 144 4.67 3.35 -2.63
C THR A 144 4.92 4.82 -2.89
N ASN A 145 6.02 5.09 -3.57
CA ASN A 145 6.29 6.40 -4.13
C ASN A 145 5.96 6.41 -5.62
N THR A 146 5.25 7.44 -6.07
CA THR A 146 4.94 7.67 -7.48
C THR A 146 5.54 9.00 -7.94
N PRO A 147 6.02 9.09 -9.19
CA PRO A 147 6.37 10.37 -9.78
C PRO A 147 5.20 11.35 -9.70
N THR A 148 5.47 12.62 -9.41
CA THR A 148 4.40 13.63 -9.33
C THR A 148 3.72 13.82 -10.68
N GLU A 149 4.43 13.58 -11.78
CA GLU A 149 3.89 13.53 -13.15
C GLU A 149 2.72 12.55 -13.32
N THR A 150 2.64 11.50 -12.49
CA THR A 150 1.50 10.60 -12.48
C THR A 150 0.23 11.35 -12.09
N LEU A 151 0.30 12.32 -11.17
CA LEU A 151 -0.85 13.08 -10.65
C LEU A 151 -1.11 14.42 -11.36
N MET A 152 -0.37 14.72 -12.44
CA MET A 152 -0.41 16.00 -13.15
C MET A 152 -1.03 15.87 -14.54
N GLU A 153 -1.62 16.95 -15.06
CA GLU A 153 -2.15 16.99 -16.43
C GLU A 153 -1.03 16.71 -17.45
N LYS A 154 -1.24 15.71 -18.31
CA LYS A 154 -0.33 15.38 -19.41
C LYS A 154 -0.81 16.06 -20.69
N ARG A 155 0.11 16.66 -21.44
CA ARG A 155 -0.19 17.35 -22.72
C ARG A 155 -0.38 16.39 -23.91
N PHE A 156 0.04 15.13 -23.78
CA PHE A 156 -0.12 14.09 -24.80
C PHE A 156 -0.62 12.81 -24.12
N ASP A 157 -1.73 12.30 -24.63
CA ASP A 157 -2.52 11.21 -24.04
C ASP A 157 -1.97 9.86 -24.53
N GLY A 158 -1.50 9.04 -23.60
CA GLY A 158 -0.77 7.81 -23.87
C GLY A 158 -1.12 6.74 -22.85
N GLY A 159 -2.41 6.40 -22.75
CA GLY A 159 -2.95 5.26 -22.02
C GLY A 159 -2.74 5.26 -20.49
N PRO A 160 -3.30 4.27 -19.78
CA PRO A 160 -3.04 4.07 -18.36
C PRO A 160 -1.54 3.86 -18.15
N SER A 161 -0.90 4.74 -17.38
CA SER A 161 0.52 4.59 -17.07
C SER A 161 0.76 3.30 -16.28
N ASN A 162 1.85 2.57 -16.58
CA ASN A 162 2.36 1.51 -15.70
C ASN A 162 2.43 1.94 -14.22
N ASP A 163 2.54 3.24 -13.96
CA ASP A 163 2.49 3.82 -12.61
C ASP A 163 1.19 3.50 -11.88
N ILE A 164 0.03 3.59 -12.55
CA ILE A 164 -1.29 3.34 -11.94
C ILE A 164 -1.44 1.86 -11.58
N ALA A 165 -1.00 0.96 -12.47
CA ALA A 165 -1.04 -0.48 -12.21
C ALA A 165 -0.26 -0.87 -10.95
N ARG A 166 0.84 -0.15 -10.66
CA ARG A 166 1.66 -0.37 -9.45
C ARG A 166 0.97 0.09 -8.16
N LEU A 167 -0.08 0.90 -8.24
CA LEU A 167 -0.81 1.39 -7.06
C LEU A 167 -1.83 0.38 -6.53
N ARG A 168 -2.13 -0.70 -7.27
CA ARG A 168 -3.11 -1.72 -6.85
C ARG A 168 -2.76 -2.30 -5.48
N GLY A 169 -3.65 -2.17 -4.50
CA GLY A 169 -3.46 -2.71 -3.14
C GLY A 169 -2.47 -1.94 -2.27
N VAL A 170 -1.95 -0.81 -2.76
CA VAL A 170 -1.17 0.15 -1.95
C VAL A 170 -2.16 1.02 -1.18
N ARG A 171 -1.85 1.30 0.09
CA ARG A 171 -2.70 2.09 1.00
C ARG A 171 -2.18 3.51 1.21
N LEU A 172 -0.87 3.71 1.09
CA LEU A 172 -0.25 5.03 1.12
C LEU A 172 0.55 5.28 -0.17
N VAL A 173 0.10 6.25 -0.98
CA VAL A 173 0.84 6.71 -2.16
C VAL A 173 1.41 8.09 -1.87
N THR A 174 2.73 8.21 -1.92
CA THR A 174 3.43 9.49 -1.75
C THR A 174 3.95 10.00 -3.09
N ALA A 175 3.82 11.29 -3.35
CA ALA A 175 4.44 11.97 -4.48
C ALA A 175 5.21 13.20 -3.96
N PHE A 176 6.48 13.35 -4.34
CA PHE A 176 7.30 14.49 -3.93
C PHE A 176 7.42 15.48 -5.07
N GLU A 177 7.07 16.74 -4.80
CA GLU A 177 7.26 17.95 -5.62
C GLU A 177 7.33 17.76 -7.14
N GLY A 178 6.32 18.27 -7.85
CA GLY A 178 6.41 18.48 -9.29
C GLY A 178 6.95 19.87 -9.61
N SER A 179 7.38 20.05 -10.86
CA SER A 179 7.85 21.33 -11.39
C SER A 179 6.83 22.44 -11.16
N GLU A 180 7.26 23.63 -10.72
CA GLU A 180 6.39 24.81 -10.59
C GLU A 180 5.58 25.04 -11.88
N GLY A 181 4.29 25.36 -11.72
CA GLY A 181 3.40 25.71 -12.83
C GLY A 181 2.63 24.55 -13.49
N LYS A 182 2.79 23.30 -13.03
CA LYS A 182 1.96 22.17 -13.49
C LYS A 182 0.67 22.07 -12.69
N ARG A 183 -0.45 21.78 -13.37
CA ARG A 183 -1.76 21.58 -12.76
C ARG A 183 -1.96 20.11 -12.38
N LEU A 184 -2.62 19.88 -11.26
CA LEU A 184 -3.07 18.56 -10.86
C LEU A 184 -4.15 18.07 -11.84
N ALA A 185 -4.09 16.80 -12.21
CA ALA A 185 -5.13 16.16 -13.01
C ALA A 185 -6.33 15.86 -12.10
N GLU A 186 -7.27 16.81 -11.99
CA GLU A 186 -8.45 16.67 -11.12
C GLU A 186 -9.26 15.40 -11.43
N SER A 187 -9.40 15.06 -12.71
CA SER A 187 -10.06 13.82 -13.15
C SER A 187 -9.38 12.57 -12.60
N MET A 188 -8.04 12.53 -12.62
CA MET A 188 -7.28 11.40 -12.10
C MET A 188 -7.35 11.32 -10.57
N ILE A 189 -7.27 12.46 -9.88
CA ILE A 189 -7.42 12.49 -8.43
C ILE A 189 -8.81 11.99 -8.03
N LYS A 190 -9.86 12.44 -8.72
CA LYS A 190 -11.23 11.94 -8.51
C LYS A 190 -11.33 10.45 -8.78
N GLN A 191 -10.67 9.93 -9.81
CA GLN A 191 -10.67 8.51 -10.10
C GLN A 191 -9.95 7.69 -9.02
N LEU A 192 -8.79 8.18 -8.52
CA LEU A 192 -8.01 7.52 -7.46
C LEU A 192 -8.70 7.56 -6.09
N THR A 193 -9.43 8.63 -5.81
CA THR A 193 -10.11 8.83 -4.51
C THR A 193 -11.59 8.44 -4.52
N GLY A 194 -12.18 8.26 -5.70
CA GLY A 194 -13.62 8.03 -5.86
C GLY A 194 -14.09 6.62 -5.56
N GLY A 195 -13.17 5.65 -5.52
CA GLY A 195 -13.47 4.23 -5.30
C GLY A 195 -13.98 3.50 -6.54
N ASP A 196 -14.09 4.18 -7.68
CA ASP A 196 -14.44 3.55 -8.96
C ASP A 196 -13.29 2.65 -9.46
N PRO A 197 -13.59 1.50 -10.09
CA PRO A 197 -12.57 0.64 -10.68
C PRO A 197 -11.71 1.41 -11.68
N ILE A 198 -10.39 1.32 -11.51
CA ILE A 198 -9.42 1.89 -12.44
C ILE A 198 -8.97 0.78 -13.38
N THR A 199 -9.39 0.86 -14.64
CA THR A 199 -9.06 -0.09 -15.72
C THR A 199 -7.93 0.41 -16.60
#